data_AF-A0A969P2D9-F1
#
_entry.id   AF-A0A969P2D9-F1
#
_cell.length_a   1.000
_cell.length_b   1.000
_cell.length_c   1.000
_cell.angle_alpha   90.00
_cell.angle_beta   90.00
_cell.angle_gamma   90.00
#
_symmetry.space_group_name_H-M   'P 1'
#
loop_
_entity.id
_entity.type
_entity.pdbx_description
1 polymer ?
#
loop_
_entity_poly.entity_id
_entity_poly.type
_entity_poly.pdbx_seq_one_letter_code
_entity_poly.pdbx_strand_id
1 'polypeptide(L)'
;MVYGPRQIGKSTTFKLLAQELTNSGEFVAVFVSAKAGAAFPKQIGKAEWAMLESWNKSFEIDLPPELRLAPCERGVDGTQIAGALIDWSAAAPRPLIFFLDDIESL
;
A
#
# COMPACT_ATOMS: atom_id res chain seq x y z
N MET A 1 9.84 11.58 -4.21
CA MET A 1 10.53 10.56 -3.40
C MET A 1 11.27 11.26 -2.28
N VAL A 2 10.96 10.96 -1.02
CA VAL A 2 11.69 11.47 0.16
C VAL A 2 12.65 10.36 0.60
N TYR A 3 13.95 10.56 0.36
CA TYR A 3 14.98 9.62 0.81
C TYR A 3 15.63 10.13 2.10
N GLY A 4 15.71 9.29 3.13
CA GLY A 4 16.44 9.60 4.36
C GLY A 4 16.64 8.34 5.20
N PRO A 5 17.74 8.23 5.96
CA PRO A 5 18.19 7.01 6.62
C PRO A 5 17.09 6.39 7.50
N ARG A 6 17.16 5.06 7.71
CA ARG A 6 16.27 4.28 8.61
C ARG A 6 16.24 4.93 10.00
N GLN A 7 15.32 5.87 10.19
CA GLN A 7 14.97 6.39 11.48
C GLN A 7 13.68 5.72 11.93
N ILE A 8 13.85 4.94 12.98
CA ILE A 8 12.82 4.24 13.75
C ILE A 8 11.91 5.34 14.33
N GLY A 9 10.84 5.68 13.62
CA GLY A 9 9.94 6.80 13.98
C GLY A 9 9.07 7.27 12.81
N LYS A 10 9.54 7.11 11.56
CA LYS A 10 8.79 7.53 10.36
C LYS A 10 7.49 6.75 10.15
N SER A 11 7.48 5.43 10.31
CA SER A 11 6.32 4.59 9.98
C SER A 11 5.09 4.94 10.85
N THR A 12 5.30 5.28 12.12
CA THR A 12 4.21 5.77 13.00
C THR A 12 3.73 7.16 12.60
N THR A 13 4.64 8.08 12.27
CA THR A 13 4.27 9.43 11.81
C THR A 13 3.54 9.38 10.46
N PHE A 14 3.98 8.56 9.52
CA PHE A 14 3.32 8.39 8.22
C PHE A 14 1.96 7.73 8.36
N LYS A 15 1.80 6.76 9.27
CA LYS A 15 0.49 6.17 9.56
C LYS A 15 -0.48 7.20 10.15
N LEU A 16 -0.02 8.04 11.08
CA LEU A 16 -0.83 9.13 11.63
C LEU A 16 -1.19 10.17 10.57
N LEU A 17 -0.23 10.54 9.70
CA LEU A 17 -0.47 11.45 8.59
C LEU A 17 -1.47 10.88 7.58
N ALA A 18 -1.38 9.60 7.24
CA ALA A 18 -2.34 8.93 6.37
C ALA A 18 -3.75 8.94 6.98
N GLN A 19 -3.85 8.71 8.30
CA GLN A 19 -5.13 8.81 9.00
C GLN A 19 -5.68 10.24 8.98
N GLU A 20 -4.84 11.24 9.23
CA GLU A 20 -5.23 12.66 9.22
C GLU A 20 -5.72 13.10 7.84
N LEU A 21 -4.99 12.73 6.78
CA LEU A 21 -5.38 13.01 5.39
C LEU A 21 -6.67 12.29 4.98
N THR A 22 -6.90 11.09 5.49
CA THR A 22 -8.17 10.37 5.25
C THR A 22 -9.32 11.01 6.01
N ASN A 23 -9.07 11.46 7.25
CA ASN A 23 -10.05 12.12 8.10
C ASN A 23 -10.39 13.55 7.64
N SER A 24 -9.50 14.24 6.91
CA SER A 24 -9.81 15.54 6.30
C SER A 24 -10.94 15.44 5.28
N GLY A 25 -11.18 14.24 4.75
CA GLY A 25 -12.20 13.98 3.77
C GLY A 25 -11.82 14.38 2.34
N GLU A 26 -10.58 14.80 2.11
CA GLU A 26 -10.11 15.17 0.78
C GLU A 26 -9.40 14.02 0.05
N PHE A 27 -8.78 13.11 0.80
CA PHE A 27 -7.94 12.05 0.27
C PHE A 27 -8.35 10.68 0.81
N VAL A 28 -7.99 9.63 0.08
CA VAL A 28 -7.81 8.29 0.67
C VAL A 28 -6.32 8.09 0.82
N ALA A 29 -5.81 7.98 2.03
CA ALA A 29 -4.38 7.82 2.26
C ALA A 29 -4.10 6.51 2.99
N VAL A 30 -3.17 5.72 2.44
CA VAL A 30 -2.84 4.39 2.95
C VAL A 30 -1.34 4.25 3.17
N PHE A 31 -0.97 3.55 4.23
CA PHE A 31 0.41 3.20 4.54
C PHE A 31 0.60 1.69 4.41
N VAL A 32 1.52 1.28 3.54
CA VAL A 32 1.77 -0.11 3.20
C VAL A 32 3.27 -0.40 3.16
N SER A 33 3.66 -1.67 3.35
CA SER A 33 5.07 -2.09 3.40
C SER A 33 5.35 -3.18 2.36
N ALA A 34 6.52 -3.11 1.73
CA ALA A 34 7.02 -4.13 0.81
C ALA A 34 7.62 -5.35 1.52
N LYS A 35 7.71 -5.35 2.86
CA LYS A 35 8.40 -6.39 3.64
C LYS A 35 7.89 -7.82 3.39
N ALA A 36 6.60 -7.99 3.09
CA ALA A 36 6.01 -9.32 2.85
C ALA A 36 6.62 -10.03 1.63
N GLY A 37 7.02 -9.29 0.59
CA GLY A 37 7.63 -9.91 -0.59
C GLY A 37 9.11 -10.28 -0.43
N ALA A 38 9.78 -9.77 0.61
CA ALA A 38 11.19 -10.10 0.90
C ALA A 38 11.40 -11.59 1.20
N ALA A 39 10.35 -12.32 1.60
CA ALA A 39 10.39 -13.78 1.76
C ALA A 39 10.54 -14.54 0.41
N PHE A 40 10.36 -13.86 -0.73
CA PHE A 40 10.29 -14.45 -2.07
C PHE A 40 11.25 -13.79 -3.09
N PRO A 41 12.56 -13.64 -2.80
CA PRO A 41 13.48 -12.77 -3.56
C PRO A 41 13.73 -13.18 -5.02
N LYS A 42 13.32 -14.39 -5.43
CA LYS A 42 13.46 -14.89 -6.82
C LYS A 42 12.12 -15.29 -7.45
N GLN A 43 11.01 -15.02 -6.78
CA GLN A 43 9.68 -15.43 -7.20
C GLN A 43 8.79 -14.19 -7.27
N ILE A 44 9.03 -13.35 -8.28
CA ILE A 44 8.41 -12.02 -8.44
C ILE A 44 6.89 -12.10 -8.25
N GLY A 45 6.22 -13.02 -8.95
CA GLY A 45 4.77 -13.18 -8.82
C GLY A 45 4.28 -13.51 -7.41
N LYS A 46 5.04 -14.32 -6.65
CA LYS A 46 4.71 -14.63 -5.25
C LYS A 46 5.04 -13.46 -4.32
N ALA A 47 6.12 -12.74 -4.58
CA ALA A 47 6.51 -11.56 -3.81
C ALA A 47 5.43 -10.46 -3.92
N GLU A 48 5.02 -10.14 -5.15
CA GLU A 48 3.96 -9.16 -5.41
C GLU A 48 2.64 -9.57 -4.74
N TRP A 49 2.22 -10.83 -4.95
CA TRP A 49 0.97 -11.32 -4.36
C TRP A 49 0.99 -11.27 -2.82
N ALA A 50 2.10 -11.65 -2.20
CA ALA A 50 2.26 -11.57 -0.75
C ALA A 50 2.19 -10.13 -0.23
N MET A 51 2.76 -9.16 -0.95
CA MET A 51 2.61 -7.74 -0.62
C MET A 51 1.16 -7.30 -0.73
N LEU A 52 0.51 -7.59 -1.85
CA LEU A 52 -0.87 -7.21 -2.12
C LEU A 52 -1.85 -7.78 -1.10
N GLU A 53 -1.70 -9.05 -0.69
CA GLU A 53 -2.48 -9.65 0.40
C GLU A 53 -2.25 -8.94 1.73
N SER A 54 -1.00 -8.55 2.02
CA SER A 54 -0.70 -7.77 3.23
C SER A 54 -1.34 -6.39 3.18
N TRP A 55 -1.37 -5.75 2.02
CA TRP A 55 -1.93 -4.40 1.85
C TRP A 55 -3.45 -4.41 1.96
N ASN A 56 -4.13 -5.39 1.38
CA ASN A 56 -5.58 -5.56 1.52
C ASN A 56 -6.00 -5.64 3.00
N LYS A 57 -5.25 -6.40 3.81
CA LYS A 57 -5.49 -6.47 5.26
C LYS A 57 -5.28 -5.12 5.96
N SER A 58 -4.25 -4.36 5.56
CA SER A 58 -4.05 -3.01 6.07
C SER A 58 -5.22 -2.08 5.73
N PHE A 59 -5.75 -2.15 4.50
CA PHE A 59 -6.90 -1.34 4.10
C PHE A 59 -8.16 -1.66 4.91
N GLU A 60 -8.40 -2.93 5.23
CA GLU A 60 -9.55 -3.32 6.05
C GLU A 60 -9.50 -2.74 7.47
N ILE A 61 -8.30 -2.60 8.03
CA ILE A 61 -8.03 -2.12 9.39
C ILE A 61 -7.98 -0.58 9.43
N ASP A 62 -7.29 0.03 8.47
CA ASP A 62 -6.91 1.44 8.53
C ASP A 62 -7.91 2.36 7.79
N LEU A 63 -8.72 1.83 6.86
CA LEU A 63 -9.72 2.62 6.13
C LEU A 63 -11.14 2.39 6.66
N PRO A 64 -11.95 3.47 6.76
CA PRO A 64 -13.38 3.33 7.01
C PRO A 64 -14.06 2.57 5.86
N PRO A 65 -15.17 1.86 6.11
CA PRO A 65 -15.82 0.99 5.12
C PRO A 65 -16.15 1.68 3.79
N GLU A 66 -16.47 2.97 3.82
CA GLU A 66 -16.85 3.78 2.66
C GLU A 66 -15.66 4.10 1.73
N LEU A 67 -14.43 4.03 2.24
CA LEU A 67 -13.20 4.32 1.49
C LEU A 67 -12.35 3.08 1.24
N ARG A 68 -12.84 1.89 1.63
CA ARG A 68 -12.11 0.63 1.43
C ARG A 68 -11.91 0.37 -0.06
N LEU A 69 -10.66 0.11 -0.42
CA LEU A 69 -10.29 -0.30 -1.77
C LEU A 69 -10.69 -1.76 -1.98
N ALA A 70 -11.13 -2.08 -3.20
CA ALA A 70 -11.48 -3.45 -3.56
C ALA A 70 -10.25 -4.37 -3.46
N PRO A 71 -10.40 -5.64 -3.04
CA PRO A 71 -9.30 -6.59 -3.09
C PRO A 71 -8.77 -6.72 -4.51
N CYS A 72 -7.46 -6.69 -4.68
CA CYS A 72 -6.83 -6.94 -5.98
C CYS A 72 -7.03 -8.41 -6.41
N GLU A 73 -7.28 -8.61 -7.70
CA GLU A 73 -7.26 -9.94 -8.30
C GLU A 73 -5.83 -10.37 -8.67
N ARG A 74 -5.61 -11.68 -8.77
CA ARG A 74 -4.30 -12.19 -9.16
C ARG A 74 -4.06 -11.94 -10.64
N GLY A 75 -3.12 -11.07 -10.94
CA GLY A 75 -2.74 -10.68 -12.29
C GLY A 75 -1.53 -11.45 -12.84
N VAL A 76 -0.94 -10.89 -13.90
CA VAL A 76 0.30 -11.40 -14.51
C VAL A 76 1.50 -11.09 -13.62
N ASP A 77 2.30 -12.11 -13.31
CA ASP A 77 3.55 -11.99 -12.55
C ASP A 77 4.44 -10.84 -13.09
N GLY A 78 4.88 -9.96 -12.20
CA GLY A 78 5.70 -8.78 -12.51
C GLY A 78 4.91 -7.52 -12.84
N THR A 79 3.57 -7.61 -12.90
CA THR A 79 2.69 -6.46 -13.14
C THR A 79 1.55 -6.34 -12.15
N GLN A 80 1.46 -7.24 -11.17
CA GLN A 80 0.30 -7.33 -10.28
C GLN A 80 0.13 -6.07 -9.43
N ILE A 81 1.24 -5.53 -8.90
CA ILE A 81 1.20 -4.29 -8.11
C ILE A 81 0.76 -3.11 -8.98
N ALA A 82 1.28 -3.01 -10.20
CA ALA A 82 0.92 -1.94 -11.12
C ALA A 82 -0.57 -2.00 -11.51
N GLY A 83 -1.08 -3.20 -11.82
CA GLY A 83 -2.50 -3.42 -12.09
C GLY A 83 -3.38 -3.00 -10.92
N ALA A 84 -3.07 -3.48 -9.72
CA ALA A 84 -3.81 -3.13 -8.51
C ALA A 84 -3.83 -1.61 -8.25
N LEU A 85 -2.69 -0.92 -8.39
CA LEU A 85 -2.62 0.54 -8.21
C LEU A 85 -3.47 1.29 -9.24
N ILE A 86 -3.52 0.82 -10.50
CA ILE A 86 -4.37 1.39 -11.55
C ILE A 86 -5.83 1.22 -11.18
N ASP A 87 -6.23 0.00 -10.83
CA ASP A 87 -7.62 -0.33 -10.49
C ASP A 87 -8.11 0.45 -9.27
N TRP A 88 -7.28 0.54 -8.22
CA TRP A 88 -7.59 1.32 -7.04
C TRP A 88 -7.67 2.82 -7.33
N SER A 89 -6.75 3.35 -8.13
CA SER A 89 -6.78 4.78 -8.49
C SER A 89 -8.01 5.13 -9.34
N ALA A 90 -8.47 4.21 -10.18
CA ALA A 90 -9.67 4.40 -11.00
C ALA A 90 -10.97 4.25 -10.20
N ALA A 91 -11.00 3.36 -9.21
CA ALA A 91 -12.17 3.08 -8.39
C ALA A 91 -12.31 4.01 -7.17
N ALA A 92 -11.21 4.64 -6.71
CA ALA A 92 -11.23 5.47 -5.53
C ALA A 92 -12.16 6.69 -5.72
N PRO A 93 -13.03 7.00 -4.75
CA PRO A 93 -13.96 8.13 -4.85
C PRO A 93 -13.24 9.49 -4.73
N ARG A 94 -11.96 9.49 -4.35
CA ARG A 94 -11.12 10.65 -4.06
C ARG A 94 -9.67 10.37 -4.45
N PRO A 95 -8.82 11.39 -4.60
CA PRO A 95 -7.40 11.19 -4.87
C PRO A 95 -6.74 10.28 -3.82
N LEU A 96 -6.01 9.28 -4.32
CA LEU A 96 -5.41 8.21 -3.55
C LEU A 96 -3.92 8.48 -3.29
N ILE A 97 -3.50 8.42 -2.03
CA ILE A 97 -2.11 8.62 -1.60
C ILE A 97 -1.58 7.31 -1.01
N PHE A 98 -0.53 6.77 -1.63
CA PHE A 98 0.19 5.60 -1.14
C PHE A 98 1.50 5.99 -0.48
N PHE A 99 1.64 5.67 0.81
CA PHE A 99 2.92 5.67 1.51
C PHE A 99 3.46 4.25 1.51
N LEU A 100 4.60 4.04 0.84
CA LEU A 100 5.26 2.74 0.74
C LEU A 100 6.55 2.73 1.57
N ASP A 101 6.66 1.77 2.48
CA ASP A 101 7.85 1.52 3.31
C ASP A 101 8.56 0.22 2.91
N ASP A 102 9.79 0.04 3.39
CA ASP A 102 10.64 -1.14 3.19
C ASP A 102 10.94 -1.49 1.72
N ILE A 103 10.92 -0.51 0.81
CA ILE A 103 11.21 -0.73 -0.63
C ILE A 103 12.64 -1.26 -0.88
N GLU A 104 13.56 -1.05 0.05
CA GLU A 104 14.92 -1.58 -0.01
C GLU A 104 15.01 -3.08 0.25
N SER A 105 13.91 -3.72 0.67
CA SER A 105 13.87 -5.16 0.99
C SER A 105 13.58 -6.04 -0.24
N LEU A 106 13.38 -5.43 -1.41
CA LEU A 106 13.10 -6.06 -2.70
C LEU A 106 14.38 -6.41 -3.47
#